data_AF-A0A5K0WF71-F1
#
_entry.id   AF-A0A5K0WF71-F1
#
_cell.length_a   1.000
_cell.length_b   1.000
_cell.length_c   1.000
_cell.angle_alpha   90.00
_cell.angle_beta   90.00
_cell.angle_gamma   90.00
#
_symmetry.space_group_name_H-M   'P 1'
#
loop_
_entity.id
_entity.type
_entity.pdbx_description
1 polymer ?
#
loop_
_entity_poly.entity_id
_entity_poly.type
_entity_poly.pdbx_seq_one_letter_code
_entity_poly.pdbx_strand_id
1 'polypeptide(L)'
;RPTSSATAPPKGLGMQLGKTQKTNQFLESLKAEGEVILEDVKPIPGQSRAPAPIPSDPITLTVEEKINVTLKRDGGLSNFDVQGTLSLQILNKEDGFIQVQ
;
A
#
# COMPACT_ATOMS: atom_id res chain seq x y z
N ARG A 1 -39.60 29.79 -39.96
CA ARG A 1 -38.18 29.97 -40.37
C ARG A 1 -37.99 31.47 -40.63
N PRO A 2 -36.96 32.13 -40.07
CA PRO A 2 -35.57 31.87 -40.42
C PRO A 2 -34.75 31.27 -39.27
N THR A 3 -33.73 30.53 -39.66
CA THR A 3 -32.73 29.89 -38.80
C THR A 3 -31.53 30.83 -38.68
N SER A 4 -31.22 31.35 -37.48
CA SER A 4 -29.94 32.01 -37.25
C SER A 4 -28.88 30.95 -36.93
N SER A 5 -27.88 30.93 -37.80
CA SER A 5 -26.74 30.01 -37.83
C SER A 5 -25.84 30.16 -36.60
N ALA A 6 -25.53 29.05 -35.93
CA ALA A 6 -24.48 28.98 -34.94
C ALA A 6 -23.13 29.35 -35.58
N THR A 7 -22.50 30.41 -35.08
CA THR A 7 -21.17 30.83 -35.52
C THR A 7 -20.14 29.94 -34.82
N ALA A 8 -19.52 29.03 -35.57
CA ALA A 8 -18.40 28.24 -35.06
C ALA A 8 -17.19 29.17 -34.82
N PRO A 9 -16.44 29.01 -33.70
CA PRO A 9 -15.22 29.77 -33.49
C PRO A 9 -14.19 29.42 -34.58
N PRO A 10 -13.36 30.39 -35.02
CA PRO A 10 -12.39 30.16 -36.07
C PRO A 10 -11.41 29.05 -35.70
N LYS A 11 -11.15 28.16 -36.68
CA LYS A 11 -10.16 27.09 -36.59
C LYS A 11 -8.79 27.68 -36.29
N GLY A 12 -8.22 27.37 -35.13
CA GLY A 12 -6.85 27.81 -34.83
C GLY A 12 -6.33 27.63 -33.41
N LEU A 13 -7.14 27.21 -32.43
CA LEU A 13 -6.65 27.00 -31.06
C LEU A 13 -7.28 25.72 -30.48
N GLY A 14 -6.71 24.57 -30.84
CA GLY A 14 -6.90 23.37 -30.03
C GLY A 14 -6.34 23.60 -28.62
N MET A 15 -6.86 22.90 -27.61
CA MET A 15 -6.30 22.94 -26.26
C MET A 15 -4.86 22.48 -26.30
N GLN A 16 -3.93 23.42 -26.09
CA GLN A 16 -2.53 23.12 -25.94
C GLN A 16 -2.37 22.41 -24.58
N LEU A 17 -2.26 21.08 -24.61
CA LEU A 17 -1.85 20.28 -23.45
C LEU A 17 -0.39 20.61 -23.16
N GLY A 18 -0.19 21.72 -22.47
CA GLY A 18 1.08 22.16 -21.92
C GLY A 18 1.71 21.02 -21.13
N LYS A 19 2.94 20.72 -21.49
CA LYS A 19 3.80 19.75 -20.83
C LYS A 19 3.93 20.11 -19.35
N THR A 20 3.78 19.10 -18.48
CA THR A 20 4.31 19.06 -17.10
C THR A 20 3.97 20.24 -16.18
N GLN A 21 2.83 20.19 -15.47
CA GLN A 21 2.77 20.73 -14.09
C GLN A 21 1.50 20.38 -13.27
N LYS A 22 0.78 19.29 -13.56
CA LYS A 22 -0.37 18.88 -12.72
C LYS A 22 -0.01 18.05 -11.48
N THR A 23 1.27 17.81 -11.23
CA THR A 23 1.72 17.09 -10.02
C THR A 23 1.76 17.99 -8.78
N ASN A 24 1.85 19.32 -8.93
CA ASN A 24 1.90 20.24 -7.78
C ASN A 24 0.54 20.48 -7.14
N GLN A 25 -0.53 20.52 -7.92
CA GLN A 25 -1.85 20.88 -7.40
C GLN A 25 -2.44 19.81 -6.46
N PHE A 26 -2.14 18.54 -6.70
CA PHE A 26 -2.53 17.45 -5.80
C PHE A 26 -1.73 17.45 -4.49
N LEU A 27 -0.42 17.73 -4.56
CA LEU A 27 0.45 17.83 -3.39
C LEU A 27 0.10 19.03 -2.52
N GLU A 28 -0.30 20.15 -3.12
CA GLU A 28 -0.78 21.33 -2.40
C GLU A 28 -2.12 21.06 -1.70
N SER A 29 -3.06 20.36 -2.34
CA SER A 29 -4.33 19.98 -1.71
C SER A 29 -4.11 19.06 -0.50
N LEU A 30 -3.26 18.04 -0.62
CA LEU A 30 -2.94 17.14 0.51
C LEU A 30 -2.24 17.87 1.67
N LYS A 31 -1.36 18.82 1.37
CA LYS A 31 -0.76 19.71 2.40
C LYS A 31 -1.81 20.59 3.07
N ALA A 32 -2.82 21.06 2.34
CA ALA A 32 -3.89 21.90 2.87
C ALA A 32 -4.91 21.14 3.75
N GLU A 33 -5.09 19.84 3.51
CA GLU A 33 -5.93 18.95 4.33
C GLU A 33 -5.25 18.46 5.61
N GLY A 34 -3.98 18.86 5.85
CA GLY A 34 -3.25 18.57 7.08
C GLY A 34 -2.51 17.24 7.09
N GLU A 35 -2.37 16.56 5.95
CA GLU A 35 -1.51 15.39 5.84
C GLU A 35 -0.03 15.79 5.72
N VAL A 36 0.81 15.24 6.60
CA VAL A 36 2.27 15.41 6.55
C VAL A 36 2.81 14.58 5.40
N ILE A 37 2.87 15.16 4.20
CA ILE A 37 3.62 14.56 3.09
C ILE A 37 5.10 14.77 3.39
N LEU A 38 5.76 13.72 3.90
CA LEU A 38 7.21 13.65 3.87
C LEU A 38 7.63 13.66 2.40
N GLU A 39 8.31 14.72 1.99
CA GLU A 39 8.91 14.80 0.66
C GLU A 39 9.77 13.55 0.46
N ASP A 40 9.51 12.86 -0.66
CA ASP A 40 10.16 11.62 -1.04
C ASP A 40 11.67 11.75 -0.81
N VAL A 41 12.16 11.03 0.19
CA VAL A 41 13.58 11.03 0.54
C VAL A 41 14.28 10.44 -0.67
N LYS A 42 14.93 11.32 -1.45
CA LYS A 42 15.78 10.92 -2.58
C LYS A 42 16.60 9.71 -2.13
N PRO A 43 16.45 8.53 -2.75
CA PRO A 43 17.13 7.34 -2.28
C PRO A 43 18.62 7.63 -2.32
N ILE A 44 19.24 7.75 -1.14
CA ILE A 44 20.67 7.94 -1.02
C ILE A 44 21.29 6.63 -1.50
N PRO A 45 22.01 6.63 -2.64
CA PRO A 45 22.64 5.41 -3.12
C PRO A 45 23.69 5.01 -2.10
N GLY A 46 23.51 3.85 -1.47
CA GLY A 46 24.45 3.32 -0.48
C GLY A 46 23.93 3.18 0.94
N GLN A 47 22.65 3.50 1.22
CA GLN A 47 22.06 3.11 2.50
C GLN A 47 21.77 1.60 2.47
N SER A 48 22.79 0.78 2.71
CA SER A 48 22.61 -0.65 2.90
C SER A 48 21.68 -0.81 4.10
N ARG A 49 20.45 -1.28 3.87
CA ARG A 49 19.55 -1.69 4.92
C ARG A 49 20.35 -2.63 5.82
N ALA A 50 20.49 -2.27 7.10
CA ALA A 50 21.17 -3.12 8.06
C ALA A 50 20.57 -4.53 7.96
N PRO A 51 21.39 -5.59 7.94
CA PRO A 51 20.87 -6.95 7.90
C PRO A 51 19.91 -7.14 9.07
N ALA A 52 18.82 -7.86 8.83
CA ALA A 52 17.86 -8.17 9.88
C ALA A 52 18.59 -8.82 11.06
N PRO A 53 18.24 -8.48 12.32
CA PRO A 53 18.84 -9.10 13.48
C PRO A 53 18.71 -10.62 13.38
N ILE A 54 19.80 -11.33 13.69
CA ILE A 54 19.77 -12.78 13.80
C ILE A 54 18.82 -13.12 14.95
N PRO A 55 17.86 -14.06 14.78
CA PRO A 55 17.01 -14.50 15.88
C PRO A 55 17.87 -14.93 17.06
N SER A 56 17.72 -14.24 18.20
CA SER A 56 18.47 -14.50 19.42
C SER A 56 17.79 -15.52 20.34
N ASP A 57 16.50 -15.78 20.10
CA ASP A 57 15.70 -16.59 21.00
C ASP A 57 15.92 -18.09 20.71
N PRO A 58 16.26 -18.90 21.73
CA PRO A 58 16.63 -20.31 21.54
C PRO A 58 15.50 -21.14 20.94
N ILE A 59 14.24 -20.77 21.21
CA ILE A 59 13.04 -21.37 20.63
C ILE A 59 12.13 -20.24 20.16
N THR A 60 11.77 -20.24 18.88
CA THR A 60 10.83 -19.28 18.29
C THR A 60 9.68 -20.04 17.65
N LEU A 61 8.44 -19.64 17.97
CA LEU A 61 7.23 -20.13 17.32
C LEU A 61 6.62 -18.99 16.51
N THR A 62 6.53 -19.17 15.19
CA THR A 62 5.92 -18.20 14.27
C THR A 62 4.60 -18.77 13.78
N VAL A 63 3.54 -17.99 13.95
CA VAL A 63 2.20 -18.30 13.43
C VAL A 63 1.86 -17.24 12.39
N GLU A 64 1.72 -17.67 11.14
CA GLU A 64 1.30 -16.82 10.04
C GLU A 64 -0.11 -17.21 9.62
N GLU A 65 -1.03 -16.25 9.59
CA GLU A 65 -2.42 -16.49 9.22
C GLU A 65 -2.87 -15.55 8.12
N LYS A 66 -3.55 -16.11 7.13
CA LYS A 66 -4.29 -15.40 6.10
C LYS A 66 -5.77 -15.59 6.36
N ILE A 67 -6.46 -14.48 6.64
CA ILE A 67 -7.89 -14.46 6.91
C ILE A 67 -8.61 -13.83 5.71
N ASN A 68 -9.51 -14.58 5.08
CA ASN A 68 -10.38 -14.11 4.00
C ASN A 68 -11.81 -13.97 4.53
N VAL A 69 -12.30 -12.74 4.62
CA VAL A 69 -13.65 -12.43 5.12
C VAL A 69 -14.47 -11.77 4.03
N THR A 70 -15.72 -12.18 3.86
CA THR A 70 -16.71 -11.51 3.01
C THR A 70 -17.93 -11.17 3.84
N LEU A 71 -18.26 -9.87 3.90
CA LEU A 71 -19.43 -9.36 4.61
C LEU A 71 -20.49 -8.88 3.62
N LYS A 72 -21.75 -9.03 3.99
CA LYS A 72 -22.91 -8.45 3.30
C LYS A 72 -23.14 -7.00 3.76
N ARG A 73 -23.92 -6.23 3.00
CA ARG A 73 -24.26 -4.83 3.32
C ARG A 73 -25.03 -4.68 4.64
N ASP A 74 -25.77 -5.71 5.04
CA ASP A 74 -26.48 -5.78 6.32
C ASP A 74 -25.56 -6.10 7.50
N GLY A 75 -24.25 -6.25 7.26
CA GLY A 75 -23.27 -6.66 8.26
C GLY A 75 -23.20 -8.18 8.49
N GLY A 76 -24.03 -8.97 7.80
CA GLY A 76 -24.00 -10.42 7.91
C GLY A 76 -22.74 -11.03 7.29
N LEU A 77 -22.18 -12.05 7.94
CA LEU A 77 -21.04 -12.80 7.43
C LEU A 77 -21.46 -13.70 6.26
N SER A 78 -20.82 -13.55 5.11
CA SER A 78 -21.03 -14.40 3.93
C SER A 78 -19.97 -15.48 3.79
N ASN A 79 -18.70 -15.17 4.09
CA ASN A 79 -17.60 -16.13 4.05
C ASN A 79 -16.55 -15.77 5.11
N PHE A 80 -15.98 -16.79 5.74
CA PHE A 80 -14.87 -16.68 6.68
C PHE A 80 -13.96 -17.88 6.50
N ASP A 81 -12.77 -17.64 5.97
CA ASP A 81 -11.74 -18.64 5.71
C ASP A 81 -10.45 -18.20 6.38
N VAL A 82 -9.82 -19.12 7.11
CA VAL A 82 -8.55 -18.90 7.81
C VAL A 82 -7.58 -19.97 7.34
N GLN A 83 -6.49 -19.54 6.74
CA GLN A 83 -5.41 -20.41 6.32
C GLN A 83 -4.14 -19.99 7.04
N GLY A 84 -3.54 -20.88 7.81
CA GLY A 84 -2.34 -20.56 8.59
C GLY A 84 -1.21 -21.56 8.40
N THR A 85 0.00 -21.11 8.72
CA THR A 85 1.21 -21.94 8.83
C THR A 85 1.83 -21.70 10.20
N LEU A 86 2.17 -22.79 10.88
CA LEU A 86 2.91 -22.79 12.14
C LEU A 86 4.34 -23.25 11.87
N SER A 87 5.32 -22.42 12.23
CA SER A 87 6.75 -22.69 12.07
C SER A 87 7.44 -22.65 13.41
N LEU A 88 8.16 -23.71 13.75
CA LEU A 88 8.95 -23.83 14.98
C LEU A 88 10.44 -23.82 14.62
N GLN A 89 11.18 -22.90 15.22
CA GLN A 89 12.63 -22.82 15.11
C GLN A 89 13.27 -23.08 16.48
N ILE A 90 14.20 -24.03 16.52
CA ILE A 90 15.00 -24.34 17.70
C ILE A 90 16.47 -24.14 17.30
N LEU A 91 17.17 -23.23 17.99
CA LEU A 91 18.55 -22.89 17.66
C LEU A 91 19.56 -23.88 18.24
N ASN A 92 19.30 -24.39 19.45
CA ASN A 92 20.20 -25.30 20.13
C ASN A 92 19.61 -26.70 20.25
N LYS A 93 20.47 -27.72 20.14
CA LYS A 93 20.02 -29.12 20.13
C LYS A 93 19.50 -29.56 21.50
N GLU A 94 20.07 -29.04 22.57
CA GLU A 94 19.64 -29.26 23.96
C GLU A 94 18.19 -28.85 24.21
N ASP A 95 17.68 -27.88 23.46
CA ASP A 95 16.31 -27.35 23.57
C ASP A 95 15.28 -28.18 22.77
N GLY A 96 15.71 -29.29 22.15
CA GLY A 96 14.89 -30.06 21.21
C GLY A 96 13.75 -30.90 21.85
N PHE A 97 13.78 -31.12 23.16
CA PHE A 97 12.74 -31.88 23.86
C PHE A 97 11.60 -30.95 24.30
N ILE A 98 10.74 -30.58 23.34
CA ILE A 98 9.61 -29.67 23.57
C ILE A 98 8.31 -30.24 23.03
N GLN A 99 7.20 -29.76 23.61
CA GLN A 99 5.85 -30.00 23.12
C GLN A 99 5.16 -28.66 22.93
N VAL A 100 4.62 -28.43 21.74
CA VAL A 100 3.74 -27.30 21.43
C VAL A 100 2.30 -27.79 21.54
N GLN A 101 1.43 -27.07 22.27
CA GLN A 101 0.02 -27.39 22.48
C GLN A 101 -0.86 -26.25 21.99
#